data_AF-A0A953U3J0-F1
#
_entry.id   AF-A0A953U3J0-F1
#
_cell.length_a   1.000
_cell.length_b   1.000
_cell.length_c   1.000
_cell.angle_alpha   90.00
_cell.angle_beta   90.00
_cell.angle_gamma   90.00
#
_symmetry.space_group_name_H-M   'P 1'
#
loop_
_entity.id
_entity.type
_entity.pdbx_description
1 polymer ?
#
loop_
_entity_poly.entity_id
_entity_poly.type
_entity_poly.pdbx_seq_one_letter_code
_entity_poly.pdbx_strand_id
1 'polypeptide(L)'
;MEQASHEQPGLSEQRPEPVGNSSVVGDLRLHEFSSRVFRNTRMLRVWLPPGYDASENQDRHYPIFYLNDGQNLFDRATAFAGVDWEVDEAADRLIREQMIPPMIIAGIDNATTDRIKEFLPYRSFHPPVLRPQGKRYPDFLMNEVMPFLYQRYRIARGPENTGLGGSSLGALISLYTVMDRPGIFGRLL
;
A
#
# COMPACT_ATOMS: atom_id res chain seq x y z
N MET A 1 -16.94 -47.52 17.70
CA MET A 1 -17.34 -46.20 17.18
C MET A 1 -16.30 -45.21 17.65
N GLU A 2 -15.32 -44.96 16.80
CA GLU A 2 -14.10 -44.21 17.06
C GLU A 2 -14.39 -42.73 16.75
N GLN A 3 -14.19 -41.84 17.72
CA GLN A 3 -14.38 -40.40 17.53
C GLN A 3 -13.12 -39.84 16.86
N ALA A 4 -13.27 -39.43 15.61
CA ALA A 4 -12.22 -38.78 14.84
C ALA A 4 -12.09 -37.30 15.23
N SER A 5 -10.93 -36.96 15.78
CA SER A 5 -10.42 -35.60 15.98
C SER A 5 -10.40 -34.85 14.65
N HIS A 6 -11.04 -33.67 14.59
CA HIS A 6 -10.89 -32.73 13.48
C HIS A 6 -9.79 -31.72 13.81
N GLU A 7 -8.58 -31.95 13.30
CA GLU A 7 -7.56 -30.91 13.16
C GLU A 7 -7.85 -30.06 11.91
N GLN A 8 -7.93 -28.75 12.08
CA GLN A 8 -7.96 -27.81 10.96
C GLN A 8 -6.53 -27.61 10.43
N PRO A 9 -6.29 -27.69 9.11
CA PRO A 9 -4.97 -27.41 8.56
C PRO A 9 -4.68 -25.90 8.62
N GLY A 10 -3.49 -25.56 9.11
CA GLY A 10 -2.99 -24.20 9.20
C GLY A 10 -2.92 -23.50 7.84
N LEU A 11 -3.25 -22.20 7.85
CA LEU A 11 -3.02 -21.31 6.72
C LEU A 11 -1.52 -21.14 6.53
N SER A 12 -0.93 -21.90 5.60
CA SER A 12 0.40 -21.61 5.10
C SER A 12 0.36 -20.30 4.33
N GLU A 13 1.10 -19.28 4.76
CA GLU A 13 1.47 -18.15 3.90
C GLU A 13 2.25 -18.70 2.71
N GLN A 14 1.56 -19.01 1.62
CA GLN A 14 2.20 -19.42 0.38
C GLN A 14 2.86 -18.18 -0.22
N ARG A 15 4.19 -18.14 -0.15
CA ARG A 15 5.00 -17.23 -0.93
C ARG A 15 4.71 -17.54 -2.41
N PRO A 16 4.17 -16.61 -3.20
CA PRO A 16 4.00 -16.87 -4.62
C PRO A 16 5.39 -17.06 -5.25
N GLU A 17 5.54 -18.17 -5.97
CA GLU A 17 6.73 -18.45 -6.80
C GLU A 17 6.92 -17.30 -7.80
N PRO A 18 8.15 -16.81 -8.01
CA PRO A 18 8.40 -15.72 -8.95
C PRO A 18 8.04 -16.17 -10.37
N VAL A 19 6.96 -15.61 -10.91
CA VAL A 19 6.68 -15.68 -12.34
C VAL A 19 7.78 -14.90 -13.03
N GLY A 20 8.52 -15.56 -13.93
CA GLY A 20 9.75 -15.02 -14.51
C GLY A 20 9.61 -13.59 -15.02
N ASN A 21 10.64 -12.78 -14.73
CA ASN A 21 10.83 -11.36 -15.07
C ASN A 21 10.30 -10.29 -14.08
N SER A 22 10.15 -10.59 -12.78
CA SER A 22 9.95 -9.57 -11.74
C SER A 22 11.18 -8.65 -11.61
N SER A 23 10.97 -7.33 -11.58
CA SER A 23 12.02 -6.32 -11.35
C SER A 23 12.30 -6.03 -9.87
N VAL A 24 11.49 -6.57 -8.96
CA VAL A 24 11.50 -6.19 -7.54
C VAL A 24 12.85 -6.45 -6.86
N VAL A 25 13.33 -5.45 -6.13
CA VAL A 25 14.46 -5.52 -5.19
C VAL A 25 13.95 -5.49 -3.75
N GLY A 26 14.27 -6.51 -2.96
CA GLY A 26 13.94 -6.57 -1.53
C GLY A 26 12.76 -7.49 -1.20
N ASP A 27 12.09 -7.25 -0.07
CA ASP A 27 10.96 -8.06 0.41
C ASP A 27 9.64 -7.36 0.09
N LEU A 28 8.96 -7.82 -0.96
CA LEU A 28 7.62 -7.38 -1.32
C LEU A 28 6.58 -8.44 -0.95
N ARG A 29 5.63 -8.06 -0.10
CA ARG A 29 4.50 -8.89 0.32
C ARG A 29 3.21 -8.40 -0.29
N LEU A 30 2.46 -9.31 -0.93
CA LEU A 30 1.21 -9.01 -1.60
C LEU A 30 0.03 -9.49 -0.75
N HIS A 31 -0.99 -8.65 -0.61
CA HIS A 31 -2.20 -8.96 0.14
C HIS A 31 -3.42 -8.68 -0.72
N GLU A 32 -4.28 -9.69 -0.89
CA GLU A 32 -5.62 -9.44 -1.37
C GLU A 32 -6.43 -8.72 -0.29
N PHE A 33 -7.05 -7.60 -0.65
CA PHE A 33 -7.71 -6.70 0.28
C PHE A 33 -9.12 -6.37 -0.18
N SER A 34 -10.11 -6.77 0.62
CA SER A 34 -11.53 -6.50 0.40
C SER A 34 -11.96 -5.22 1.12
N SER A 35 -12.43 -4.22 0.37
CA SER A 35 -12.94 -2.96 0.90
C SER A 35 -14.45 -3.01 1.12
N ARG A 36 -14.92 -2.67 2.33
CA ARG A 36 -16.36 -2.48 2.59
C ARG A 36 -16.81 -1.11 2.13
N VAL A 37 -15.94 -0.11 2.19
CA VAL A 37 -16.18 1.23 1.63
C VAL A 37 -16.43 1.12 0.12
N PHE A 38 -15.50 0.60 -0.66
CA PHE A 38 -15.65 0.57 -2.12
C PHE A 38 -16.37 -0.67 -2.67
N ARG A 39 -16.62 -1.69 -1.83
CA ARG A 39 -17.27 -2.96 -2.23
C ARG A 39 -16.55 -3.65 -3.39
N ASN A 40 -15.24 -3.62 -3.35
CA ASN A 40 -14.37 -4.28 -4.31
C ASN A 40 -13.16 -4.89 -3.58
N THR A 41 -12.41 -5.67 -4.34
CA THR A 41 -11.17 -6.29 -3.90
C THR A 41 -10.03 -5.73 -4.73
N ARG A 42 -8.89 -5.48 -4.09
CA ARG A 42 -7.67 -4.96 -4.73
C ARG A 42 -6.44 -5.52 -4.02
N MET A 43 -5.25 -5.33 -4.59
CA MET A 43 -4.01 -5.69 -3.91
C MET A 43 -3.50 -4.54 -3.04
N LEU A 44 -3.00 -4.88 -1.86
CA LEU A 44 -2.03 -4.06 -1.13
C LEU A 44 -0.65 -4.68 -1.31
N ARG A 45 0.33 -3.85 -1.61
CA ARG A 45 1.71 -4.25 -1.90
C ARG A 45 2.61 -3.63 -0.86
N VAL A 46 3.22 -4.45 -0.01
CA VAL A 46 3.97 -3.96 1.14
C VAL A 46 5.43 -4.32 0.96
N TRP A 47 6.24 -3.31 0.66
CA TRP A 47 7.68 -3.43 0.59
C TRP A 47 8.29 -3.15 1.97
N LEU A 48 9.20 -4.04 2.40
CA LEU A 48 9.83 -3.97 3.71
C LEU A 48 11.30 -3.59 3.60
N PRO A 49 11.80 -2.77 4.55
CA PRO A 49 13.18 -2.32 4.48
C PRO A 49 14.16 -3.46 4.76
N PRO A 50 15.40 -3.37 4.25
CA PRO A 50 16.45 -4.36 4.53
C PRO A 50 16.60 -4.63 6.03
N GLY A 51 16.67 -5.92 6.39
CA GLY A 51 16.83 -6.36 7.79
C GLY A 51 15.55 -6.31 8.62
N TYR A 52 14.36 -6.07 8.03
CA TYR A 52 13.09 -6.02 8.76
C TYR A 52 12.87 -7.25 9.67
N ASP A 53 13.15 -8.47 9.20
CA ASP A 53 12.99 -9.73 9.96
C ASP A 53 14.26 -10.21 10.67
N ALA A 54 15.33 -9.42 10.67
CA ALA A 54 16.54 -9.74 11.43
C ALA A 54 16.23 -9.74 12.93
N SER A 55 16.85 -10.66 13.68
CA SER A 55 16.51 -10.86 15.10
C SER A 55 16.79 -9.63 15.95
N GLU A 56 17.83 -8.86 15.61
CA GLU A 56 18.16 -7.59 16.24
C GLU A 56 17.11 -6.48 16.02
N ASN A 57 16.21 -6.63 15.05
CA ASN A 57 15.17 -5.66 14.71
C ASN A 57 13.76 -6.08 15.16
N GLN A 58 13.61 -7.16 15.95
CA GLN A 58 12.31 -7.71 16.33
C GLN A 58 11.39 -6.71 17.05
N ASP A 59 11.95 -5.81 17.87
CA ASP A 59 11.19 -4.79 18.59
C ASP A 59 11.08 -3.45 17.83
N ARG A 60 11.76 -3.34 16.68
CA ARG A 60 11.82 -2.11 15.92
C ARG A 60 10.50 -1.86 15.19
N HIS A 61 9.99 -0.64 15.33
CA HIS A 61 8.86 -0.14 14.58
C HIS A 61 9.33 0.86 13.51
N TYR A 62 8.72 0.80 12.34
CA TYR A 62 9.17 1.53 11.16
C TYR A 62 8.16 2.60 10.75
N PRO A 63 8.59 3.79 10.30
CA PRO A 63 7.70 4.70 9.61
C PRO A 63 7.15 4.04 8.34
N ILE A 64 5.97 4.49 7.89
CA ILE A 64 5.29 3.96 6.72
C ILE A 64 4.97 5.05 5.71
N PHE A 65 5.11 4.72 4.42
CA PHE A 65 4.64 5.56 3.32
C PHE A 65 3.55 4.84 2.52
N TYR A 66 2.34 5.40 2.53
CA TYR A 66 1.25 4.92 1.68
C TYR A 66 1.34 5.59 0.31
N LEU A 67 1.39 4.80 -0.76
CA LEU A 67 1.47 5.29 -2.12
C LEU A 67 0.32 4.73 -2.95
N ASN A 68 -0.42 5.62 -3.63
CA ASN A 68 -1.51 5.24 -4.51
C ASN A 68 -0.98 4.70 -5.85
N ASP A 69 -1.82 3.93 -6.55
CA ASP A 69 -1.47 3.24 -7.81
C ASP A 69 -0.40 2.16 -7.63
N GLY A 70 -0.53 1.37 -6.54
CA GLY A 70 0.37 0.32 -6.08
C GLY A 70 0.94 -0.59 -7.17
N GLN A 71 0.18 -0.89 -8.22
CA GLN A 71 0.61 -1.77 -9.30
C GLN A 71 1.80 -1.23 -10.10
N ASN A 72 2.06 0.08 -10.03
CA ASN A 72 3.12 0.74 -10.78
C ASN A 72 4.41 0.92 -9.96
N LEU A 73 4.41 0.56 -8.68
CA LEU A 73 5.48 1.00 -7.78
C LEU A 73 6.74 0.14 -7.90
N PHE A 74 6.56 -1.18 -7.96
CA PHE A 74 7.63 -2.13 -7.63
C PHE A 74 7.96 -3.16 -8.72
N ASP A 75 7.04 -3.42 -9.65
CA ASP A 75 7.23 -4.49 -10.61
C ASP A 75 6.74 -4.09 -12.00
N ARG A 76 7.66 -4.13 -12.97
CA ARG A 76 7.37 -3.93 -14.40
C ARG A 76 6.29 -4.88 -14.91
N ALA A 77 6.18 -6.08 -14.34
CA ALA A 77 5.16 -7.05 -14.74
C ALA A 77 3.73 -6.57 -14.44
N THR A 78 3.55 -5.69 -13.46
CA THR A 78 2.22 -5.14 -13.09
C THR A 78 2.04 -3.67 -13.45
N ALA A 79 3.13 -2.99 -13.80
CA ALA A 79 3.12 -1.57 -14.07
C ALA A 79 2.48 -1.22 -15.42
N PHE A 80 1.87 -0.03 -15.46
CA PHE A 80 1.33 0.53 -16.69
C PHE A 80 2.42 0.65 -17.77
N ALA A 81 2.11 0.15 -18.96
CA ALA A 81 3.04 0.09 -20.10
C ALA A 81 4.36 -0.65 -19.82
N GLY A 82 4.43 -1.48 -18.77
CA GLY A 82 5.62 -2.26 -18.42
C GLY A 82 6.75 -1.44 -17.80
N VAL A 83 6.46 -0.22 -17.33
CA VAL A 83 7.44 0.68 -16.70
C VAL A 83 6.96 1.02 -15.30
N ASP A 84 7.63 0.45 -14.30
CA ASP A 84 7.42 0.76 -12.89
C ASP A 84 8.12 2.07 -12.49
N TRP A 85 7.83 2.51 -11.27
CA TRP A 85 8.37 3.74 -10.70
C TRP A 85 9.68 3.53 -9.94
N GLU A 86 10.16 2.28 -9.91
CA GLU A 86 11.41 1.86 -9.28
C GLU A 86 11.51 2.30 -7.80
N VAL A 87 10.38 2.22 -7.09
CA VAL A 87 10.25 2.75 -5.72
C VAL A 87 11.11 1.96 -4.74
N ASP A 88 11.15 0.64 -4.89
CA ASP A 88 11.95 -0.27 -4.08
C ASP A 88 13.45 -0.13 -4.36
N GLU A 89 13.88 0.04 -5.62
CA GLU A 89 15.29 0.30 -5.93
C GLU A 89 15.75 1.64 -5.36
N ALA A 90 14.91 2.67 -5.49
CA ALA A 90 15.20 3.98 -4.90
C ALA A 90 15.27 3.90 -3.37
N ALA A 91 14.32 3.21 -2.73
CA ALA A 91 14.27 3.07 -1.28
C ALA A 91 15.45 2.22 -0.76
N ASP A 92 15.74 1.07 -1.34
CA ASP A 92 16.87 0.21 -0.95
C ASP A 92 18.19 0.97 -1.05
N ARG A 93 18.44 1.68 -2.17
CA ARG A 93 19.64 2.50 -2.34
C ARG A 93 19.74 3.59 -1.26
N LEU A 94 18.69 4.41 -1.11
CA LEU A 94 18.72 5.53 -0.16
C LEU A 94 18.84 5.07 1.29
N ILE A 95 18.27 3.91 1.65
CA ILE A 95 18.41 3.30 2.98
C ILE A 95 19.84 2.80 3.20
N ARG A 96 20.43 2.09 2.23
CA ARG A 96 21.82 1.59 2.33
C ARG A 96 22.84 2.72 2.38
N GLU A 97 22.59 3.81 1.66
CA GLU A 97 23.38 5.03 1.70
C GLU A 97 23.09 5.91 2.92
N GLN A 98 22.20 5.47 3.82
CA GLN A 98 21.81 6.18 5.05
C GLN A 98 21.23 7.58 4.82
N MET A 99 20.72 7.85 3.63
CA MET A 99 20.08 9.12 3.27
C MET A 99 18.66 9.24 3.82
N ILE A 100 17.96 8.10 3.97
CA ILE A 100 16.64 8.02 4.62
C ILE A 100 16.65 6.89 5.65
N PRO A 101 15.83 6.97 6.72
CA PRO A 101 15.70 5.86 7.65
C PRO A 101 15.03 4.65 6.97
N PRO A 102 15.34 3.42 7.41
CA PRO A 102 14.57 2.23 7.05
C PRO A 102 13.07 2.45 7.28
N MET A 103 12.26 2.15 6.27
CA MET A 103 10.82 2.42 6.29
C MET A 103 10.03 1.37 5.49
N ILE A 104 8.76 1.21 5.85
CA ILE A 104 7.80 0.38 5.11
C ILE A 104 7.17 1.24 4.01
N ILE A 105 6.98 0.68 2.82
CA ILE A 105 6.23 1.33 1.75
C ILE A 105 5.03 0.46 1.39
N ALA A 106 3.84 1.03 1.47
CA ALA A 106 2.58 0.35 1.18
C ALA A 106 1.95 0.94 -0.10
N GLY A 107 2.07 0.20 -1.20
CA GLY A 107 1.35 0.44 -2.44
C GLY A 107 -0.11 0.01 -2.34
N ILE A 108 -1.03 0.90 -2.72
CA ILE A 108 -2.47 0.62 -2.79
C ILE A 108 -2.85 0.56 -4.27
N ASP A 109 -3.09 -0.63 -4.80
CA ASP A 109 -3.52 -0.78 -6.20
C ASP A 109 -4.83 0.00 -6.39
N ASN A 110 -4.96 0.68 -7.53
CA ASN A 110 -6.21 1.34 -7.85
C ASN A 110 -7.31 0.32 -8.24
N ALA A 111 -8.55 0.78 -8.27
CA ALA A 111 -9.70 -0.03 -8.68
C ALA A 111 -9.85 -0.19 -10.21
N THR A 112 -8.76 -0.15 -10.97
CA THR A 112 -8.72 -0.27 -12.44
C THR A 112 -9.72 0.67 -13.15
N THR A 113 -10.84 0.14 -13.66
CA THR A 113 -11.90 0.90 -14.34
C THR A 113 -12.57 1.93 -13.44
N ASP A 114 -12.64 1.70 -12.13
CA ASP A 114 -13.20 2.65 -11.15
C ASP A 114 -12.16 3.64 -10.60
N ARG A 115 -10.88 3.55 -11.01
CA ARG A 115 -9.79 4.43 -10.50
C ARG A 115 -10.18 5.91 -10.49
N ILE A 116 -10.62 6.44 -11.63
CA ILE A 116 -10.92 7.87 -11.76
C ILE A 116 -12.07 8.26 -10.83
N LYS A 117 -13.06 7.39 -10.70
CA LYS A 117 -14.24 7.60 -9.86
C LYS A 117 -13.85 7.59 -8.38
N GLU A 118 -12.98 6.68 -7.95
CA GLU A 118 -12.49 6.60 -6.58
C GLU A 118 -11.50 7.72 -6.22
N PHE A 119 -10.76 8.26 -7.17
CA PHE A 119 -9.74 9.30 -6.90
C PHE A 119 -10.25 10.74 -7.09
N LEU A 120 -11.41 10.95 -7.70
CA LEU A 120 -12.02 12.27 -7.78
C LEU A 120 -12.98 12.51 -6.61
N PRO A 121 -12.77 13.56 -5.78
CA PRO A 121 -13.71 13.91 -4.71
C PRO A 121 -14.93 14.70 -5.22
N TYR A 122 -14.81 15.35 -6.37
CA TYR A 122 -15.84 16.20 -6.97
C TYR A 122 -16.10 15.83 -8.42
N ARG A 123 -17.21 16.31 -8.96
CA ARG A 123 -17.59 16.03 -10.35
C ARG A 123 -16.55 16.60 -11.30
N SER A 124 -16.25 15.87 -12.36
CA SER A 124 -15.47 16.37 -13.48
C SER A 124 -16.29 16.25 -14.77
N PHE A 125 -16.11 17.19 -15.68
CA PHE A 125 -16.65 17.12 -17.03
C PHE A 125 -15.58 16.66 -18.04
N HIS A 126 -14.30 16.63 -17.63
CA HIS A 126 -13.16 16.21 -18.44
C HIS A 126 -12.13 15.44 -17.58
N PRO A 127 -12.08 14.10 -17.63
CA PRO A 127 -13.09 13.22 -18.21
C PRO A 127 -14.43 13.29 -17.44
N PRO A 128 -15.56 12.97 -18.07
CA PRO A 128 -16.87 13.07 -17.43
C PRO A 128 -17.02 12.03 -16.31
N VAL A 129 -17.10 12.51 -15.06
CA VAL A 129 -17.39 11.72 -13.85
C VAL A 129 -18.47 12.44 -13.04
N LEU A 130 -19.72 12.04 -13.27
CA LEU A 130 -20.90 12.67 -12.65
C LEU A 130 -21.19 12.19 -11.23
N ARG A 131 -20.69 10.99 -10.88
CA ARG A 131 -20.87 10.33 -9.58
C ARG A 131 -19.52 9.92 -8.99
N PRO A 132 -18.66 10.90 -8.66
CA PRO A 132 -17.38 10.67 -7.99
C PRO A 132 -17.58 9.98 -6.62
N GLN A 133 -16.57 9.25 -6.19
CA GLN A 133 -16.55 8.56 -4.89
C GLN A 133 -15.35 8.94 -4.02
N GLY A 134 -14.45 9.84 -4.46
CA GLY A 134 -13.22 10.15 -3.74
C GLY A 134 -13.39 10.76 -2.36
N LYS A 135 -14.55 11.34 -2.04
CA LYS A 135 -14.87 11.74 -0.65
C LYS A 135 -14.88 10.57 0.34
N ARG A 136 -14.98 9.33 -0.15
CA ARG A 136 -14.97 8.10 0.66
C ARG A 136 -13.56 7.55 0.84
N TYR A 137 -12.58 8.04 0.08
CA TYR A 137 -11.21 7.55 0.10
C TYR A 137 -10.53 7.71 1.47
N PRO A 138 -10.70 8.84 2.20
CA PRO A 138 -10.13 8.97 3.54
C PRO A 138 -10.62 7.89 4.50
N ASP A 139 -11.91 7.54 4.44
CA ASP A 139 -12.47 6.47 5.28
C ASP A 139 -11.96 5.09 4.88
N PHE A 140 -11.83 4.82 3.58
CA PHE A 140 -11.22 3.59 3.08
C PHE A 140 -9.78 3.44 3.59
N LEU A 141 -8.97 4.50 3.49
CA LEU A 141 -7.59 4.47 3.93
C LEU A 141 -7.50 4.31 5.45
N MET A 142 -8.18 5.16 6.21
CA MET A 142 -8.02 5.22 7.66
C MET A 142 -8.74 4.11 8.43
N ASN A 143 -9.91 3.66 7.96
CA ASN A 143 -10.73 2.70 8.69
C ASN A 143 -10.58 1.26 8.17
N GLU A 144 -9.94 1.07 7.02
CA GLU A 144 -9.75 -0.26 6.44
C GLU A 144 -8.27 -0.57 6.17
N VAL A 145 -7.59 0.20 5.32
CA VAL A 145 -6.21 -0.11 4.90
C VAL A 145 -5.20 0.05 6.05
N MET A 146 -5.20 1.20 6.73
CA MET A 146 -4.26 1.46 7.83
C MET A 146 -4.39 0.40 8.95
N PRO A 147 -5.61 0.10 9.48
CA PRO A 147 -5.78 -0.94 10.49
C PRO A 147 -5.34 -2.33 10.03
N PHE A 148 -5.61 -2.68 8.76
CA PHE A 148 -5.21 -3.97 8.21
C PHE A 148 -3.68 -4.16 8.23
N LEU A 149 -2.91 -3.13 7.86
CA LEU A 149 -1.45 -3.18 7.90
C LEU A 149 -0.91 -3.09 9.33
N TYR A 150 -1.53 -2.27 10.17
CA TYR A 150 -1.16 -2.11 11.58
C TYR A 150 -1.26 -3.40 12.40
N GLN A 151 -2.09 -4.36 11.98
CA GLN A 151 -2.19 -5.67 12.62
C GLN A 151 -1.13 -6.67 12.12
N ARG A 152 -0.49 -6.40 10.98
CA ARG A 152 0.41 -7.33 10.28
C ARG A 152 1.87 -6.91 10.33
N TYR A 153 2.13 -5.61 10.52
CA TYR A 153 3.45 -5.03 10.41
C TYR A 153 3.80 -4.15 11.61
N ARG A 154 5.10 -4.10 11.94
CA ARG A 154 5.68 -3.27 13.00
C ARG A 154 5.77 -1.81 12.55
N ILE A 155 4.63 -1.12 12.55
CA ILE A 155 4.53 0.26 12.07
C ILE A 155 4.52 1.25 13.24
N ALA A 156 5.42 2.24 13.19
CA ALA A 156 5.48 3.36 14.11
C ALA A 156 4.25 4.27 13.94
N ARG A 157 3.74 4.82 15.05
CA ARG A 157 2.51 5.62 15.07
C ARG A 157 2.81 7.12 15.03
N GLY A 158 1.79 7.91 14.74
CA GLY A 158 1.88 9.36 14.71
C GLY A 158 2.15 9.93 13.31
N PRO A 159 1.78 11.20 13.06
CA PRO A 159 1.96 11.85 11.77
C PRO A 159 3.43 11.91 11.34
N GLU A 160 4.36 12.11 12.27
CA GLU A 160 5.80 12.12 12.03
C GLU A 160 6.36 10.80 11.50
N ASN A 161 5.58 9.71 11.58
CA ASN A 161 5.92 8.38 11.08
C ASN A 161 5.06 7.94 9.89
N THR A 162 4.13 8.78 9.45
CA THR A 162 3.11 8.40 8.45
C THR A 162 3.12 9.35 7.26
N GLY A 163 3.49 8.84 6.09
CA GLY A 163 3.43 9.56 4.83
C GLY A 163 2.28 9.06 3.94
N LEU A 164 1.78 9.93 3.07
CA LEU A 164 0.84 9.58 1.99
C LEU A 164 1.28 10.22 0.68
N GLY A 165 1.14 9.54 -0.46
CA GLY A 165 1.47 10.13 -1.74
C GLY A 165 0.94 9.40 -2.97
N GLY A 166 1.25 9.95 -4.14
CA GLY A 166 0.88 9.35 -5.43
C GLY A 166 1.16 10.27 -6.61
N SER A 167 0.83 9.83 -7.82
CA SER A 167 1.02 10.62 -9.05
C SER A 167 -0.32 10.95 -9.71
N SER A 168 -0.42 12.12 -10.36
CA SER A 168 -1.63 12.54 -11.09
C SER A 168 -2.89 12.50 -10.20
N LEU A 169 -3.92 11.71 -10.55
CA LEU A 169 -5.09 11.51 -9.71
C LEU A 169 -4.75 10.90 -8.34
N GLY A 170 -3.68 10.13 -8.23
CA GLY A 170 -3.14 9.63 -6.97
C GLY A 170 -2.63 10.76 -6.07
N ALA A 171 -1.97 11.78 -6.65
CA ALA A 171 -1.55 12.97 -5.90
C ALA A 171 -2.75 13.81 -5.46
N LEU A 172 -3.75 13.95 -6.35
CA LEU A 172 -4.99 14.69 -6.05
C LEU A 172 -5.74 14.08 -4.86
N ILE A 173 -5.94 12.75 -4.86
CA ILE A 173 -6.67 12.10 -3.78
C ILE A 173 -5.87 12.08 -2.48
N SER A 174 -4.54 12.00 -2.54
CA SER A 174 -3.66 12.14 -1.39
C SER A 174 -3.78 13.53 -0.76
N LEU A 175 -3.70 14.59 -1.57
CA LEU A 175 -3.87 15.98 -1.11
C LEU A 175 -5.26 16.17 -0.50
N TYR A 176 -6.32 15.70 -1.17
CA TYR A 176 -7.67 15.74 -0.61
C TYR A 176 -7.75 15.05 0.76
N THR A 177 -7.15 13.86 0.88
CA THR A 177 -7.19 13.07 2.11
C THR A 177 -6.51 13.76 3.28
N VAL A 178 -5.36 14.40 3.05
CA VAL A 178 -4.66 15.17 4.11
C VAL A 178 -5.48 16.38 4.55
N MET A 179 -6.18 17.05 3.62
CA MET A 179 -7.05 18.19 3.95
C MET A 179 -8.31 17.76 4.70
N ASP A 180 -8.90 16.61 4.35
CA ASP A 180 -10.11 16.05 5.00
C ASP A 180 -9.80 15.49 6.40
N ARG A 181 -8.58 14.97 6.59
CA ARG A 181 -8.10 14.30 7.81
C ARG A 181 -6.79 14.93 8.31
N PRO A 182 -6.81 16.19 8.79
CA PRO A 182 -5.61 16.88 9.24
C PRO A 182 -4.98 16.18 10.47
N GLY A 183 -3.65 16.25 10.58
CA GLY A 183 -2.91 15.72 11.73
C GLY A 183 -2.62 14.21 11.70
N ILE A 184 -3.03 13.50 10.64
CA ILE A 184 -2.76 12.07 10.48
C ILE A 184 -1.46 11.80 9.72
N PHE A 185 -1.15 12.64 8.74
CA PHE A 185 0.02 12.49 7.86
C PHE A 185 0.98 13.65 8.09
N GLY A 186 2.24 13.35 8.41
CA GLY A 186 3.31 14.34 8.57
C GLY A 186 4.13 14.55 7.30
N ARG A 187 3.92 13.72 6.26
CA ARG A 187 4.57 13.85 4.94
C ARG A 187 3.55 13.62 3.84
N LEU A 188 3.63 14.42 2.78
CA LEU A 188 2.80 14.31 1.58
C LEU A 188 3.71 14.38 0.35
N LEU A 189 3.51 13.48 -0.61
CA LEU A 189 4.23 13.45 -1.89
C LEU A 189 3.28 13.37 -3.09
#